data_AF-A0A381TWN8-F1
#
_entry.id   AF-A0A381TWN8-F1
#
_cell.length_a   1.000
_cell.length_b   1.000
_cell.length_c   1.000
_cell.angle_alpha   90.00
_cell.angle_beta   90.00
_cell.angle_gamma   90.00
#
_symmetry.space_group_name_H-M   'P 1'
#
loop_
_entity.id
_entity.type
_entity.pdbx_description
1 polymer ?
#
loop_
_entity_poly.entity_id
_entity_poly.type
_entity_poly.pdbx_seq_one_letter_code
_entity_poly.pdbx_strand_id
1 'polypeptide(L)'
;MDCVEVCPVDCFYEGENMLVIHPDECIDCGVCEPECPIDAIVADTAYKEKDKEKWLVINEKYSKLWPNISKKKDPPKDSDNYRNVKNKFDRFFSEKPGK
;
A
#
# COMPACT_ATOMS: atom_id res chain seq x y z
N MET A 1 -8.00 4.95 -4.60
CA MET A 1 -7.65 3.77 -3.77
C MET A 1 -8.14 2.53 -4.50
N ASP A 2 -7.76 2.42 -5.76
CA ASP A 2 -8.43 1.54 -6.73
C ASP A 2 -8.01 0.06 -6.52
N CYS A 3 -6.81 -0.16 -6.01
CA CYS A 3 -6.30 -1.46 -5.61
C CYS A 3 -7.18 -2.22 -4.59
N VAL A 4 -7.96 -1.50 -3.77
CA VAL A 4 -8.86 -2.11 -2.78
C VAL A 4 -10.07 -2.77 -3.45
N GLU A 5 -10.63 -2.19 -4.52
CA GLU A 5 -11.87 -2.71 -5.14
C GLU A 5 -11.66 -4.03 -5.85
N VAL A 6 -10.43 -4.32 -6.25
CA VAL A 6 -10.09 -5.52 -7.03
C VAL A 6 -9.51 -6.65 -6.19
N CYS A 7 -9.24 -6.41 -4.90
CA CYS A 7 -8.64 -7.42 -4.03
C CYS A 7 -9.67 -8.52 -3.69
N PRO A 8 -9.45 -9.79 -4.06
CA PRO A 8 -10.43 -10.86 -3.83
C PRO A 8 -10.49 -11.36 -2.38
N VAL A 9 -9.52 -10.95 -1.55
CA VAL A 9 -9.32 -11.44 -0.18
C VAL A 9 -9.27 -10.30 0.84
N ASP A 10 -9.61 -9.07 0.43
CA ASP A 10 -9.63 -7.87 1.28
C ASP A 10 -8.34 -7.64 2.10
N CYS A 11 -7.15 -7.98 1.59
CA CYS A 11 -5.90 -7.96 2.37
C CYS A 11 -5.23 -6.56 2.47
N PHE A 12 -5.97 -5.47 2.29
CA PHE A 12 -5.45 -4.10 2.42
C PHE A 12 -5.75 -3.49 3.79
N TYR A 13 -4.78 -2.74 4.30
CA TYR A 13 -4.86 -2.10 5.61
C TYR A 13 -4.45 -0.63 5.51
N GLU A 14 -5.17 0.24 6.23
CA GLU A 14 -5.15 1.68 6.03
C GLU A 14 -4.47 2.43 7.17
N GLY A 15 -3.40 3.15 6.83
CA GLY A 15 -2.79 4.17 7.69
C GLY A 15 -3.32 5.56 7.37
N GLU A 16 -2.85 6.56 8.11
CA GLU A 16 -3.25 7.97 7.91
C GLU A 16 -2.97 8.48 6.49
N ASN A 17 -1.92 7.97 5.83
CA ASN A 17 -1.53 8.40 4.49
C ASN A 17 -0.91 7.32 3.60
N MET A 18 -1.06 6.05 3.95
CA MET A 18 -0.50 4.91 3.21
C MET A 18 -1.41 3.69 3.35
N LEU A 19 -1.48 2.87 2.30
CA LEU A 19 -2.06 1.54 2.35
C LEU A 19 -0.94 0.50 2.36
N VAL A 20 -1.16 -0.60 3.07
CA VAL A 20 -0.27 -1.78 3.07
C VAL A 20 -1.05 -3.05 2.76
N ILE A 21 -0.36 -4.06 2.24
CA ILE A 21 -0.87 -5.39 1.92
C ILE A 21 -0.44 -6.35 3.02
N HIS A 22 -1.35 -7.17 3.56
CA HIS A 22 -0.98 -8.22 4.50
C HIS A 22 -0.34 -9.39 3.75
N PRO A 23 0.95 -9.71 3.97
CA PRO A 23 1.65 -10.73 3.19
C PRO A 23 1.07 -12.13 3.38
N ASP A 24 0.65 -12.49 4.60
CA ASP A 24 0.08 -13.83 4.87
C ASP A 24 -1.35 -14.03 4.32
N GLU A 25 -2.07 -12.95 3.99
CA GLU A 25 -3.43 -13.01 3.42
C GLU A 25 -3.41 -12.81 1.89
N CYS A 26 -2.38 -12.14 1.37
CA CYS A 26 -2.17 -11.99 -0.06
C CYS A 26 -2.00 -13.37 -0.73
N ILE A 27 -2.73 -13.57 -1.82
CA ILE A 27 -2.70 -14.81 -2.62
C ILE A 27 -1.94 -14.63 -3.95
N ASP A 28 -1.16 -13.57 -4.07
CA ASP A 28 -0.30 -13.25 -5.22
C ASP A 28 -1.02 -13.28 -6.59
N CYS A 29 -2.29 -12.86 -6.61
CA CYS A 29 -3.09 -12.85 -7.84
C CYS A 29 -2.72 -11.73 -8.84
N GLY A 30 -1.98 -10.71 -8.42
CA GLY A 30 -1.46 -9.63 -9.27
C GLY A 30 -2.49 -8.61 -9.77
N VAL A 31 -3.78 -8.76 -9.46
CA VAL A 31 -4.85 -7.91 -10.02
C VAL A 31 -4.79 -6.45 -9.53
N CYS A 32 -4.19 -6.19 -8.37
CA CYS A 32 -4.10 -4.84 -7.81
C CYS A 32 -2.93 -4.01 -8.37
N GLU A 33 -1.93 -4.65 -8.99
CA GLU A 33 -0.77 -3.98 -9.57
C GLU A 33 -1.14 -2.97 -10.67
N PRO A 34 -1.88 -3.34 -11.73
CA PRO A 34 -2.25 -2.40 -12.79
C PRO A 34 -3.26 -1.33 -12.35
N GLU A 35 -3.92 -1.52 -11.21
CA GLU A 35 -4.93 -0.58 -10.69
C GLU A 35 -4.30 0.58 -9.91
N CYS A 36 -3.02 0.50 -9.53
CA CYS A 36 -2.37 1.57 -8.80
C CYS A 36 -2.02 2.74 -9.74
N PRO A 37 -2.62 3.95 -9.63
CA PRO A 37 -2.40 5.04 -10.60
C PRO A 37 -0.97 5.63 -10.61
N ILE A 38 -0.15 5.21 -9.66
CA ILE A 38 1.23 5.65 -9.46
C ILE A 38 2.22 4.48 -9.47
N ASP A 39 1.78 3.29 -9.90
CA ASP A 39 2.61 2.09 -10.04
C ASP A 39 3.39 1.73 -8.77
N ALA A 40 2.77 1.89 -7.59
CA ALA A 40 3.42 1.67 -6.30
C ALA A 40 3.37 0.22 -5.79
N ILE A 41 2.49 -0.60 -6.36
CA ILE A 41 2.36 -2.02 -6.03
C ILE A 41 3.23 -2.80 -7.00
N VAL A 42 4.06 -3.70 -6.48
CA VAL A 42 4.86 -4.62 -7.29
C VAL A 42 4.94 -5.97 -6.61
N ALA A 43 5.06 -7.04 -7.40
CA ALA A 43 5.28 -8.38 -6.88
C ALA A 43 6.57 -8.46 -6.05
N ASP A 44 6.57 -9.29 -5.01
CA ASP A 44 7.73 -9.49 -4.15
C ASP A 44 8.95 -10.02 -4.94
N THR A 45 8.71 -10.77 -6.02
CA THR A 45 9.71 -11.29 -6.97
C THR A 45 10.30 -10.23 -7.89
N ALA A 46 9.66 -9.05 -8.03
CA ALA A 46 10.09 -7.99 -8.95
C ALA A 46 11.06 -6.97 -8.31
N TYR A 47 11.24 -7.00 -6.98
CA TYR A 47 12.12 -6.04 -6.30
C TYR A 47 13.62 -6.32 -6.55
N LYS A 48 14.38 -5.25 -6.79
CA LYS A 48 15.85 -5.27 -6.65
C LYS A 48 16.18 -5.38 -5.16
N GLU A 49 17.01 -6.35 -4.78
CA GLU A 49 17.19 -6.83 -3.38
C GLU A 49 17.25 -5.75 -2.29
N LYS A 50 17.93 -4.63 -2.53
CA LYS A 50 18.22 -3.61 -1.49
C LYS A 50 17.00 -2.96 -0.84
N ASP A 51 15.88 -2.83 -1.56
CA ASP A 51 14.68 -2.14 -1.06
C ASP A 51 13.55 -3.13 -0.72
N LYS A 52 13.68 -4.40 -1.14
CA LYS A 52 12.69 -5.47 -0.91
C LYS A 52 12.41 -5.66 0.57
N GLU A 53 13.47 -5.82 1.36
CA GLU A 53 13.37 -6.11 2.79
C GLU A 53 12.66 -4.99 3.56
N LYS A 54 12.95 -3.73 3.23
CA LYS A 54 12.29 -2.57 3.85
C LYS A 54 10.78 -2.62 3.67
N TRP A 55 10.31 -2.82 2.43
CA TRP A 55 8.87 -2.77 2.13
C TRP A 55 8.12 -3.98 2.66
N LEU A 56 8.72 -5.17 2.64
CA LEU A 56 8.12 -6.36 3.26
C LEU A 56 7.88 -6.14 4.76
N VAL A 57 8.90 -5.65 5.48
CA VAL A 57 8.78 -5.38 6.92
C VAL A 57 7.73 -4.31 7.23
N ILE A 58 7.65 -3.24 6.42
CA ILE A 58 6.63 -2.21 6.56
C ILE A 58 5.23 -2.81 6.36
N ASN A 59 5.03 -3.55 5.27
CA ASN A 59 3.73 -4.14 4.96
C ASN A 59 3.28 -5.10 6.06
N GLU A 60 4.15 -6.00 6.50
CA GLU A 60 3.86 -6.97 7.57
C GLU A 60 3.58 -6.28 8.91
N LYS A 61 4.38 -5.27 9.28
CA LYS A 61 4.19 -4.57 10.57
C LYS A 61 2.86 -3.84 10.60
N TYR A 62 2.56 -3.03 9.58
CA TYR A 62 1.40 -2.16 9.62
C TYR A 62 0.10 -2.88 9.24
N SER A 63 0.14 -3.98 8.49
CA SER A 63 -1.06 -4.82 8.29
C SER A 63 -1.61 -5.40 9.58
N LYS A 64 -0.74 -5.60 10.59
CA LYS A 64 -1.13 -6.09 11.93
C LYS A 64 -1.61 -4.98 12.87
N LEU A 65 -1.34 -3.71 12.55
CA LEU A 65 -1.60 -2.56 13.43
C LEU A 65 -2.72 -1.65 12.94
N TRP A 66 -2.92 -1.57 11.64
CA TRP A 66 -3.89 -0.67 11.01
C TRP A 66 -5.24 -1.36 10.80
N PRO A 67 -6.33 -0.59 10.67
CA PRO A 67 -7.62 -1.14 10.30
C PRO A 67 -7.61 -1.68 8.86
N ASN A 68 -8.36 -2.75 8.64
CA ASN A 68 -8.63 -3.27 7.30
C ASN A 68 -9.47 -2.28 6.48
N ILE A 69 -9.19 -2.17 5.19
CA ILE A 69 -9.98 -1.40 4.23
C ILE A 69 -10.44 -2.31 3.09
N SER A 70 -11.76 -2.53 3.01
CA SER A 70 -12.41 -3.35 1.98
C SER A 70 -13.30 -2.53 1.03
N LYS A 71 -13.36 -1.20 1.21
CA LYS A 71 -14.11 -0.28 0.36
C LYS A 71 -13.25 0.87 -0.06
N LYS A 72 -13.27 1.20 -1.35
CA LYS A 72 -12.60 2.38 -1.88
C LYS A 72 -13.10 3.65 -1.22
N LYS A 73 -12.14 4.53 -0.90
CA LYS A 73 -12.37 5.92 -0.55
C LYS A 73 -11.77 6.82 -1.63
N ASP A 74 -12.24 8.06 -1.67
CA ASP A 74 -11.66 9.08 -2.51
C ASP A 74 -10.20 9.33 -2.08
N PRO A 75 -9.27 9.49 -3.04
CA PRO A 75 -7.91 9.88 -2.70
C PRO A 75 -7.90 11.28 -2.05
N PRO A 76 -6.88 11.59 -1.22
CA PRO A 76 -6.70 12.94 -0.69
C PRO A 76 -6.69 13.99 -1.80
N LYS A 77 -7.28 15.17 -1.54
CA LYS A 77 -7.41 16.25 -2.53
C LYS A 77 -6.06 16.76 -3.05
N ASP A 78 -5.00 16.60 -2.26
CA ASP A 78 -3.64 17.00 -2.56
C ASP A 78 -2.78 15.87 -3.14
N SER A 79 -3.35 14.69 -3.39
CA SER A 79 -2.62 13.48 -3.85
C SER A 79 -1.77 13.72 -5.10
N ASP A 80 -2.24 14.52 -6.05
CA ASP A 80 -1.50 14.88 -7.28
C ASP A 80 -0.17 15.59 -6.99
N ASN A 81 -0.10 16.39 -5.93
CA ASN A 81 1.12 17.10 -5.52
C ASN A 81 2.23 16.14 -5.09
N TYR A 82 1.88 14.92 -4.68
CA TYR A 82 2.81 13.90 -4.20
C TYR A 82 3.12 12.83 -5.24
N ARG A 83 2.56 12.90 -6.46
CA ARG A 83 2.76 11.86 -7.48
C ARG A 83 4.23 11.67 -7.82
N ASN A 84 4.96 12.77 -8.05
CA ASN A 84 6.35 12.75 -8.50
C ASN A 84 7.38 13.05 -7.39
N VAL A 85 6.94 13.13 -6.13
CA VAL A 85 7.85 13.42 -5.02
C VAL A 85 8.68 12.19 -4.69
N LYS A 86 10.01 12.37 -4.61
CA LYS A 86 10.95 11.30 -4.22
C LYS A 86 11.05 11.17 -2.70
N ASN A 87 11.38 9.96 -2.23
CA ASN A 87 11.59 9.63 -0.82
C ASN A 87 10.40 10.01 0.07
N LYS A 88 9.17 9.74 -0.39
CA LYS A 88 7.94 10.09 0.35
C LYS A 88 7.86 9.44 1.73
N PHE A 89 8.33 8.19 1.83
CA PHE A 89 8.33 7.47 3.09
C PHE A 89 9.10 8.25 4.16
N ASP A 90 10.36 8.59 3.88
CA ASP A 90 11.22 9.25 4.88
C ASP A 90 10.76 10.68 5.22
N ARG A 91 9.98 11.32 4.33
CA ARG A 91 9.54 12.72 4.48
C ARG A 91 8.15 12.91 5.08
N PHE A 92 7.23 11.98 4.82
CA PHE A 92 5.81 12.19 5.08
C PHE A 92 5.15 11.00 5.77
N PHE A 93 5.79 9.84 5.87
CA PHE A 93 5.16 8.66 6.44
C PHE A 93 4.63 8.89 7.85
N SER A 94 3.41 8.43 8.11
CA SER A 94 2.78 8.45 9.43
C SER A 94 2.51 7.03 9.89
N GLU A 95 2.89 6.71 11.13
CA GLU A 95 2.58 5.41 11.74
C GLU A 95 1.13 5.29 12.21
N LYS A 96 0.37 6.39 12.19
CA LYS A 96 -1.00 6.41 12.72
C LYS A 96 -1.93 5.59 11.83
N PRO A 97 -2.90 4.86 12.42
CA PRO A 97 -3.93 4.18 11.65
C PRO A 97 -4.83 5.16 10.91
N GLY A 98 -5.43 4.68 9.82
CA GLY A 98 -6.50 5.35 9.10
C GLY A 98 -7.75 5.53 9.96
N LYS A 99 -8.62 6.44 9.53
CA LYS A 99 -9.90 6.75 10.19
C LYS A 99 -11.09 6.22 9.41
#